data_AF-A0AAW1LRG8-F1
#
_entry.id   AF-A0AAW1LRG8-F1
#
_cell.length_a   1.000
_cell.length_b   1.000
_cell.length_c   1.000
_cell.angle_alpha   90.00
_cell.angle_beta   90.00
_cell.angle_gamma   90.00
#
_symmetry.space_group_name_H-M   'P 1'
#
loop_
_entity.id
_entity.type
_entity.pdbx_description
1 polymer ?
#
loop_
_entity_poly.entity_id
_entity_poly.type
_entity_poly.pdbx_seq_one_letter_code
_entity_poly.pdbx_strand_id
1 'polypeptide(L)'
;MMHKLVLRNKKLAKTGFRCFCSQTIIKQDEPLFTNKDEFPSRHIGPRDSDIITMLDTLGFRSLNELTDKAVPVNIRLKRFLNIEEPVSEYQLIKRISKIAERNKVWRSYIGMGYHNCCVPHTIMRNIFENPGWTTQYTPYQPEVAQGRLEGLLNYQTMVVELTGLEVANASLLDEGTAAAEALALCYRHNKRRKMLISNKLHPQTISVVETRLSSLGLEVEVVDVLKSDFSSC
;
A
#
# COMPACT_ATOMS: atom_id res chain seq x y z
N MET A 1 48.17 16.63 33.87
CA MET A 1 49.56 17.10 34.01
C MET A 1 50.46 15.87 34.01
N MET A 2 51.24 15.67 32.94
CA MET A 2 52.24 14.60 32.69
C MET A 2 51.69 13.14 32.69
N HIS A 3 52.09 12.19 31.85
CA HIS A 3 53.32 11.97 31.09
C HIS A 3 53.02 11.33 29.72
N LYS A 4 53.63 11.87 28.66
CA LYS A 4 53.78 11.22 27.34
C LYS A 4 54.87 10.15 27.44
N LEU A 5 54.59 8.92 27.03
CA LEU A 5 55.61 7.93 26.73
C LEU A 5 55.67 7.72 25.22
N VAL A 6 56.78 8.16 24.63
CA VAL A 6 57.13 8.04 23.22
C VAL A 6 57.91 6.74 23.05
N LEU A 7 57.42 5.80 22.22
CA LEU A 7 58.24 4.69 21.75
C LEU A 7 58.18 4.57 20.22
N ARG A 8 59.32 4.98 19.65
CA ARG A 8 59.85 4.85 18.29
C ARG A 8 59.37 3.67 17.44
N ASN A 9 58.96 4.02 16.22
CA ASN A 9 58.90 3.18 15.03
C ASN A 9 60.26 2.51 14.71
N LYS A 10 60.24 1.20 14.46
CA LYS A 10 61.23 0.52 13.61
C LYS A 10 60.51 -0.07 12.40
N LYS A 11 60.85 0.44 11.21
CA LYS A 11 60.47 -0.10 9.91
C LYS A 11 61.16 -1.46 9.70
N LEU A 12 60.39 -2.47 9.33
CA LEU A 12 60.87 -3.64 8.58
C LEU A 12 60.02 -3.75 7.32
N ALA A 13 60.69 -3.66 6.17
CA ALA A 13 60.10 -3.85 4.87
C ALA A 13 60.21 -5.32 4.46
N LYS A 14 59.13 -5.88 3.90
CA LYS A 14 59.07 -6.54 2.57
C LYS A 14 57.87 -7.49 2.46
N THR A 15 57.16 -7.36 1.32
CA THR A 15 56.49 -8.40 0.52
C THR A 15 55.29 -9.20 1.08
N GLY A 16 54.13 -8.96 0.46
CA GLY A 16 53.26 -10.01 -0.10
C GLY A 16 52.39 -10.83 0.84
N PHE A 17 51.22 -10.30 1.22
CA PHE A 17 50.00 -11.07 1.57
C PHE A 17 48.78 -10.15 1.39
N ARG A 18 47.68 -10.65 0.80
CA ARG A 18 46.35 -10.00 0.91
C ARG A 18 45.90 -10.16 2.37
N CYS A 19 46.39 -9.27 3.23
CA CYS A 19 46.01 -9.18 4.63
C CYS A 19 44.90 -8.15 4.76
N PHE A 20 43.67 -8.62 5.00
CA PHE A 20 42.58 -7.78 5.50
C PHE A 20 42.85 -7.51 6.98
N CYS A 21 43.79 -6.61 7.28
CA CYS A 21 43.88 -6.01 8.59
C CYS A 21 42.93 -4.81 8.59
N SER A 22 41.64 -5.07 8.81
CA SER A 22 40.75 -4.01 9.27
C SER A 22 41.33 -3.53 10.59
N GLN A 23 41.84 -2.31 10.62
CA GLN A 23 42.12 -1.65 11.88
C GLN A 23 40.77 -1.51 12.57
N THR A 24 40.49 -2.43 13.50
CA THR A 24 39.34 -2.33 14.39
C THR A 24 39.60 -1.13 15.29
N ILE A 25 39.17 0.04 14.82
CA ILE A 25 38.86 1.15 15.71
C ILE A 25 37.69 0.62 16.54
N ILE A 26 37.99 0.16 17.75
CA ILE A 26 36.98 -0.13 18.76
C ILE A 26 36.26 1.21 18.98
N LYS A 27 35.10 1.41 18.34
CA LYS A 27 34.18 2.47 18.72
C LYS A 27 33.77 2.18 20.17
N GLN A 28 34.15 3.06 21.09
CA GLN A 28 33.93 2.89 22.53
C GLN A 28 32.46 3.02 22.98
N ASP A 29 31.50 3.11 22.05
CA ASP A 29 30.07 3.31 22.35
C ASP A 29 29.14 2.35 21.59
N GLU A 30 29.57 1.12 21.34
CA GLU A 30 28.63 0.07 20.90
C GLU A 30 27.88 -0.45 22.14
N PRO A 31 26.53 -0.40 22.18
CA PRO A 31 25.78 -0.89 23.33
C PRO A 31 26.07 -2.38 23.54
N LEU A 32 26.30 -2.77 24.81
CA LEU A 32 26.54 -4.17 25.22
C LEU A 32 25.48 -5.14 24.70
N PHE A 33 24.27 -4.63 24.46
CA PHE A 33 23.20 -5.34 23.77
C PHE A 33 22.95 -4.65 22.42
N THR A 34 23.19 -5.38 21.34
CA THR A 34 22.81 -4.94 20.01
C THR A 34 21.28 -4.94 19.92
N ASN A 35 20.68 -3.78 19.60
CA ASN A 35 19.32 -3.76 19.09
C ASN A 35 19.36 -4.43 17.71
N LYS A 36 19.19 -5.75 17.66
CA LYS A 36 19.04 -6.45 16.40
C LYS A 36 17.75 -5.95 15.77
N ASP A 37 17.91 -5.16 14.72
CA ASP A 37 16.79 -4.69 13.92
C ASP A 37 16.30 -5.86 13.06
N GLU A 38 15.29 -6.57 13.58
CA GLU A 38 14.87 -7.87 13.05
C GLU A 38 13.94 -7.77 11.83
N PHE A 39 13.26 -6.64 11.62
CA PHE A 39 12.27 -6.56 10.55
C PHE A 39 12.89 -6.64 9.15
N PRO A 40 13.96 -5.91 8.80
CA PRO A 40 14.57 -6.03 7.48
C PRO A 40 15.04 -7.45 7.16
N SER A 41 15.55 -8.21 8.14
CA SER A 41 15.97 -9.61 7.93
C SER A 41 14.80 -10.59 7.79
N ARG A 42 13.63 -10.29 8.39
CA ARG A 42 12.38 -11.03 8.15
C ARG A 42 11.70 -10.66 6.83
N HIS A 43 11.82 -9.41 6.40
CA HIS A 43 11.18 -8.88 5.19
C HIS A 43 11.97 -9.18 3.91
N ILE A 44 13.28 -9.01 3.95
CA ILE A 44 14.17 -9.24 2.80
C ILE A 44 14.51 -10.73 2.76
N GLY A 45 14.11 -11.39 1.67
CA GLY A 45 14.32 -12.83 1.47
C GLY A 45 15.79 -13.25 1.36
N PRO A 46 16.55 -12.72 0.38
CA PRO A 46 17.95 -13.10 0.16
C PRO A 46 18.83 -12.90 1.39
N ARG A 47 19.61 -13.93 1.74
CA ARG A 47 20.65 -13.86 2.78
C ARG A 47 21.98 -13.41 2.18
N ASP A 48 22.94 -13.06 3.02
CA ASP A 48 24.25 -12.56 2.56
C ASP A 48 24.94 -13.52 1.57
N SER A 49 24.83 -14.84 1.79
CA SER A 49 25.31 -15.86 0.86
C SER A 49 24.60 -15.85 -0.49
N ASP A 50 23.28 -15.62 -0.48
CA ASP A 50 22.46 -15.57 -1.70
C ASP A 50 22.80 -14.31 -2.48
N ILE A 51 22.97 -13.18 -1.79
CA ILE A 51 23.37 -11.90 -2.39
C ILE A 51 24.71 -12.05 -3.11
N ILE A 52 25.70 -12.69 -2.48
CA ILE A 52 27.01 -12.95 -3.11
C ILE A 52 26.82 -13.81 -4.38
N THR A 53 26.09 -14.92 -4.27
CA THR A 53 25.84 -15.83 -5.41
C THR A 53 25.12 -15.12 -6.57
N MET A 54 24.12 -14.30 -6.26
CA MET A 54 23.37 -13.51 -7.24
C MET A 54 24.24 -12.44 -7.91
N LEU A 55 25.08 -11.75 -7.14
CA LEU A 55 26.01 -10.74 -7.66
C LEU A 55 27.06 -11.36 -8.58
N ASP A 56 27.64 -12.50 -8.19
CA ASP A 56 28.61 -13.24 -9.00
C ASP A 56 27.97 -13.70 -10.32
N THR A 57 26.72 -14.18 -10.28
CA THR A 57 25.95 -14.58 -11.47
C THR A 57 25.74 -13.41 -12.43
N LEU A 58 25.53 -12.20 -11.90
CA LEU A 58 25.34 -10.98 -12.69
C LEU A 58 26.67 -10.28 -13.06
N GLY A 59 27.80 -10.75 -12.53
CA GLY A 59 29.13 -10.17 -12.77
C GLY A 59 29.42 -8.87 -12.01
N PHE A 60 28.73 -8.60 -10.89
CA PHE A 60 28.94 -7.42 -10.05
C PHE A 60 29.68 -7.77 -8.75
N ARG A 61 30.48 -6.84 -8.23
CA ARG A 61 31.23 -7.06 -6.96
C ARG A 61 30.47 -6.61 -5.72
N SER A 62 29.42 -5.81 -5.88
CA SER A 62 28.63 -5.29 -4.77
C SER A 62 27.25 -4.79 -5.23
N LEU A 63 26.32 -4.68 -4.28
CA LEU A 63 25.02 -4.03 -4.50
C LEU A 63 25.17 -2.55 -4.93
N ASN A 64 26.20 -1.86 -4.44
CA ASN A 64 26.48 -0.48 -4.83
C ASN A 64 26.83 -0.39 -6.32
N GLU A 65 27.72 -1.27 -6.80
CA GLU A 65 28.11 -1.30 -8.22
C GLU A 65 26.92 -1.61 -9.13
N LEU A 66 26.08 -2.58 -8.74
CA LEU A 66 24.82 -2.89 -9.43
C LEU A 66 23.90 -1.67 -9.48
N THR A 67 23.73 -0.97 -8.35
CA THR A 67 22.88 0.20 -8.24
C THR A 67 23.39 1.37 -9.10
N ASP A 68 24.71 1.60 -9.11
CA ASP A 68 25.36 2.66 -9.90
C ASP A 68 25.17 2.47 -11.40
N LYS A 69 25.09 1.21 -11.84
CA LYS A 69 24.85 0.84 -13.24
C LYS A 69 23.36 0.84 -13.61
N ALA A 70 22.47 0.49 -12.67
CA ALA A 70 21.04 0.41 -12.92
C ALA A 70 20.34 1.78 -12.86
N VAL A 71 20.75 2.67 -11.95
CA VAL A 71 20.09 3.96 -11.71
C VAL A 71 20.93 5.11 -12.28
N PRO A 72 20.43 5.88 -13.27
CA PRO A 72 21.13 7.03 -13.80
C PRO A 72 21.50 8.08 -12.73
N VAL A 73 22.74 8.54 -12.75
CA VAL A 73 23.33 9.42 -11.72
C VAL A 73 22.58 10.76 -11.62
N ASN A 74 22.00 11.25 -12.71
CA ASN A 74 21.30 12.53 -12.76
C ASN A 74 19.96 12.53 -11.99
N ILE A 75 19.32 11.37 -11.82
CA ILE A 75 18.07 11.23 -11.06
C ILE A 75 18.27 10.59 -9.68
N ARG A 76 19.48 10.13 -9.37
CA ARG A 76 19.78 9.47 -8.10
C ARG A 76 19.72 10.46 -6.94
N LEU A 77 19.03 10.07 -5.87
CA LEU A 77 19.00 10.82 -4.64
C LEU A 77 20.40 10.84 -3.99
N LYS A 78 20.98 12.04 -3.81
CA LYS A 78 22.35 12.23 -3.31
C LYS A 78 22.46 12.32 -1.77
N ARG A 79 21.38 11.99 -1.07
CA ARG A 79 21.28 12.03 0.39
C ARG A 79 20.47 10.85 0.88
N PHE A 80 20.63 10.50 2.15
CA PHE A 80 19.71 9.58 2.79
C PHE A 80 18.31 10.18 2.87
N LEU A 81 17.31 9.29 2.94
CA LEU A 81 15.94 9.69 3.24
C LEU A 81 15.93 10.37 4.62
N ASN A 82 15.18 11.48 4.73
CA ASN A 82 15.01 12.17 6.00
C ASN A 82 13.78 11.57 6.70
N ILE A 83 13.98 10.41 7.32
CA ILE A 83 12.95 9.65 8.03
C ILE A 83 13.45 9.32 9.44
N GLU A 84 12.52 9.01 10.33
CA GLU A 84 12.86 8.61 11.69
C GLU A 84 13.67 7.30 11.69
N GLU A 85 14.48 7.12 12.72
CA GLU A 85 15.25 5.89 12.93
C GLU A 85 14.31 4.67 13.01
N PRO A 86 14.74 3.51 12.51
CA PRO A 86 13.94 2.30 12.56
C PRO A 86 13.66 1.89 14.01
N VAL A 87 12.49 1.26 14.19
CA VAL A 87 12.05 0.72 15.48
C VAL A 87 11.70 -0.75 15.30
N SER A 88 11.84 -1.54 16.35
CA SER A 88 11.45 -2.95 16.30
C SER A 88 9.94 -3.11 16.10
N GLU A 89 9.48 -4.27 15.60
CA GLU A 89 8.05 -4.56 15.42
C GLU A 89 7.25 -4.36 16.71
N TYR A 90 7.79 -4.81 17.85
CA TYR A 90 7.16 -4.62 19.15
C TYR A 90 6.98 -3.14 19.50
N GLN A 91 8.02 -2.33 19.27
CA GLN A 91 7.96 -0.88 19.50
C GLN A 91 6.99 -0.20 18.54
N LEU A 92 6.95 -0.62 17.27
CA LEU A 92 6.02 -0.12 16.26
C LEU A 92 4.57 -0.38 16.65
N ILE A 93 4.23 -1.62 17.03
CA ILE A 93 2.88 -1.97 17.49
C ILE A 93 2.50 -1.12 18.70
N LYS A 94 3.38 -1.01 19.70
CA LYS A 94 3.13 -0.18 20.89
C LYS A 94 2.91 1.29 20.53
N ARG A 95 3.66 1.83 19.57
CA ARG A 95 3.52 3.21 19.10
C ARG A 95 2.19 3.42 18.37
N ILE A 96 1.83 2.54 17.44
CA ILE A 96 0.58 2.63 16.69
C ILE A 96 -0.62 2.47 17.63
N SER A 97 -0.58 1.56 18.60
CA SER A 97 -1.64 1.41 19.61
C SER A 97 -1.86 2.70 20.40
N LYS A 98 -0.79 3.38 20.84
CA LYS A 98 -0.91 4.69 21.52
C LYS A 98 -1.51 5.79 20.64
N ILE A 99 -1.29 5.73 19.32
CA ILE A 99 -1.92 6.66 18.39
C ILE A 99 -3.41 6.31 18.24
N ALA A 100 -3.73 5.02 18.08
CA ALA A 100 -5.09 4.53 17.96
C ALA A 100 -5.94 4.82 19.20
N GLU A 101 -5.36 4.78 20.41
CA GLU A 101 -6.01 5.15 21.68
C GLU A 101 -6.51 6.60 21.73
N ARG A 102 -6.01 7.48 20.85
CA ARG A 102 -6.51 8.86 20.73
C ARG A 102 -7.86 8.94 20.03
N ASN A 103 -8.21 7.91 19.25
CA ASN A 103 -9.50 7.85 18.57
C ASN A 103 -10.60 7.51 19.58
N LYS A 104 -11.75 8.17 19.46
CA LYS A 104 -12.93 7.86 20.26
C LYS A 104 -13.91 7.04 19.43
N VAL A 105 -14.28 5.86 19.91
CA VAL A 105 -15.27 5.00 19.25
C VAL A 105 -16.65 5.35 19.77
N TRP A 106 -17.43 6.09 18.98
CA TRP A 106 -18.80 6.50 19.31
C TRP A 106 -19.81 5.56 18.65
N ARG A 107 -21.04 5.55 19.19
CA ARG A 107 -22.21 5.07 18.45
C ARG A 107 -22.61 6.15 17.45
N SER A 108 -22.16 6.01 16.21
CA SER A 108 -22.41 6.97 15.14
C SER A 108 -23.70 6.63 14.39
N TYR A 109 -24.68 7.55 14.42
CA TYR A 109 -25.90 7.49 13.63
C TYR A 109 -25.96 8.60 12.57
N ILE A 110 -24.78 8.99 12.06
CA ILE A 110 -24.64 10.02 11.03
C ILE A 110 -25.26 9.54 9.70
N GLY A 111 -25.16 8.23 9.40
CA GLY A 111 -25.63 7.65 8.15
C GLY A 111 -24.71 8.04 7.00
N MET A 112 -25.27 8.71 5.99
CA MET A 112 -24.52 9.21 4.82
C MET A 112 -23.73 8.11 4.09
N GLY A 113 -24.29 6.91 3.98
CA GLY A 113 -23.68 5.77 3.26
C GLY A 113 -22.85 4.84 4.15
N TYR A 114 -22.52 5.25 5.39
CA TYR A 114 -21.76 4.41 6.32
C TYR A 114 -22.62 4.05 7.54
N HIS A 115 -22.87 2.75 7.69
CA HIS A 115 -23.70 2.21 8.76
C HIS A 115 -22.93 1.13 9.49
N ASN A 116 -22.94 1.17 10.82
CA ASN A 116 -22.26 0.15 11.62
C ASN A 116 -22.94 -1.22 11.43
N CYS A 117 -22.17 -2.30 11.42
CA CYS A 117 -22.68 -3.65 11.31
C CYS A 117 -21.92 -4.61 12.24
N CYS A 118 -22.59 -5.70 12.62
CA CYS A 118 -21.96 -6.77 13.38
C CYS A 118 -21.25 -7.73 12.43
N VAL A 119 -19.95 -7.52 12.20
CA VAL A 119 -19.14 -8.43 11.37
C VAL A 119 -19.05 -9.80 12.06
N PRO A 120 -19.50 -10.90 11.42
CA PRO A 120 -19.40 -12.22 12.02
C PRO A 120 -17.95 -12.60 12.34
N HIS A 121 -17.67 -12.98 13.59
CA HIS A 121 -16.30 -13.21 14.05
C HIS A 121 -15.57 -14.30 13.25
N THR A 122 -16.30 -15.32 12.78
CA THR A 122 -15.73 -16.38 11.91
C THR A 122 -15.21 -15.83 10.58
N ILE A 123 -15.86 -14.82 10.00
CA ILE A 123 -15.42 -14.17 8.76
C ILE A 123 -14.19 -13.30 9.04
N MET A 124 -14.23 -12.51 10.11
CA MET A 124 -13.09 -11.69 10.53
C MET A 124 -11.83 -12.54 10.73
N ARG A 125 -11.93 -13.63 11.50
CA ARG A 125 -10.78 -14.46 11.85
C ARG A 125 -10.26 -15.30 10.69
N ASN A 126 -11.15 -15.93 9.92
CA ASN A 126 -10.76 -16.95 8.94
C ASN A 126 -10.56 -16.41 7.52
N ILE A 127 -11.05 -15.20 7.23
CA ILE A 127 -10.91 -14.54 5.92
C ILE A 127 -10.07 -13.26 6.07
N PHE A 128 -10.53 -12.28 6.84
CA PHE A 128 -9.87 -10.96 6.90
C PHE A 128 -8.48 -10.99 7.53
N GLU A 129 -8.30 -11.72 8.63
CA GLU A 129 -7.01 -11.88 9.32
C GLU A 129 -6.15 -13.03 8.77
N ASN A 130 -6.61 -13.72 7.72
CA ASN A 130 -5.93 -14.90 7.19
C ASN A 130 -5.12 -14.57 5.92
N PRO A 131 -3.78 -14.71 5.93
CA PRO A 131 -2.95 -14.43 4.76
C PRO A 131 -3.26 -15.33 3.55
N GLY A 132 -3.84 -16.52 3.75
CA GLY A 132 -4.31 -17.38 2.65
C GLY A 132 -5.46 -16.78 1.83
N TRP A 133 -6.12 -15.73 2.34
CA TRP A 133 -7.16 -14.96 1.65
C TRP A 133 -6.72 -13.56 1.21
N THR A 134 -5.69 -12.98 1.84
CA THR A 134 -5.32 -11.57 1.66
C THR A 134 -3.97 -11.33 0.97
N THR A 135 -3.19 -12.39 0.67
CA THR A 135 -1.87 -12.24 0.02
C THR A 135 -1.90 -12.43 -1.49
N GLN A 136 -2.89 -13.16 -2.01
CA GLN A 136 -3.08 -13.37 -3.43
C GLN A 136 -3.54 -12.10 -4.15
N TYR A 137 -3.19 -11.99 -5.43
CA TYR A 137 -3.61 -10.90 -6.29
C TYR A 137 -4.72 -11.31 -7.26
N THR A 138 -4.99 -10.46 -8.27
CA THR A 138 -6.01 -10.68 -9.29
C THR A 138 -5.97 -12.11 -9.85
N PRO A 139 -7.12 -12.78 -10.01
CA PRO A 139 -7.23 -14.16 -10.51
C PRO A 139 -6.94 -14.30 -12.01
N TYR A 140 -5.75 -13.92 -12.46
CA TYR A 140 -5.31 -14.13 -13.84
C TYR A 140 -5.08 -15.62 -14.19
N GLN A 141 -4.83 -16.46 -13.19
CA GLN A 141 -4.68 -17.91 -13.32
C GLN A 141 -5.88 -18.58 -12.64
N PRO A 142 -6.98 -18.84 -13.38
CA PRO A 142 -8.24 -19.28 -12.79
C PRO A 142 -8.15 -20.64 -12.08
N GLU A 143 -7.32 -21.57 -12.58
CA GLU A 143 -7.19 -22.94 -12.09
C GLU A 143 -6.70 -22.99 -10.63
N VAL A 144 -5.86 -22.02 -10.23
CA VAL A 144 -5.34 -21.88 -8.86
C VAL A 144 -6.06 -20.78 -8.08
N ALA A 145 -7.23 -20.34 -8.57
CA ALA A 145 -7.98 -19.22 -8.02
C ALA A 145 -9.46 -19.50 -7.75
N GLN A 146 -9.92 -20.74 -7.98
CA GLN A 146 -11.34 -21.10 -7.93
C GLN A 146 -12.02 -20.68 -6.63
N GLY A 147 -11.39 -20.84 -5.46
CA GLY A 147 -12.00 -20.46 -4.18
C GLY A 147 -12.42 -18.97 -4.08
N ARG A 148 -11.58 -18.03 -4.58
CA ARG A 148 -11.96 -16.60 -4.58
C ARG A 148 -12.87 -16.24 -5.74
N LEU A 149 -12.74 -16.90 -6.88
CA LEU A 149 -13.62 -16.69 -8.03
C LEU A 149 -15.06 -17.09 -7.68
N GLU A 150 -15.23 -18.21 -6.98
CA GLU A 150 -16.53 -18.64 -6.46
C GLU A 150 -17.09 -17.64 -5.45
N GLY A 151 -16.26 -17.13 -4.52
CA GLY A 151 -16.67 -16.06 -3.60
C GLY A 151 -17.13 -14.79 -4.32
N LEU A 152 -16.44 -14.38 -5.39
CA LEU A 152 -16.83 -13.23 -6.22
C LEU A 152 -18.11 -13.51 -7.02
N LEU A 153 -18.31 -14.73 -7.50
CA LEU A 153 -19.56 -15.14 -8.15
C LEU A 153 -20.73 -15.07 -7.16
N ASN A 154 -20.54 -15.54 -5.93
CA ASN A 154 -21.55 -15.41 -4.86
C ASN A 154 -21.89 -13.94 -4.57
N TYR A 155 -20.89 -13.05 -4.56
CA TYR A 155 -21.12 -11.61 -4.46
C TYR A 155 -21.96 -11.07 -5.62
N GLN A 156 -21.64 -11.46 -6.85
CA GLN A 156 -22.40 -11.04 -8.04
C GLN A 156 -23.85 -11.53 -7.97
N THR A 157 -24.06 -12.80 -7.65
CA THR A 157 -25.40 -13.39 -7.47
C THR A 157 -26.19 -12.65 -6.39
N MET A 158 -25.58 -12.38 -5.23
CA MET A 158 -26.23 -11.62 -4.16
C MET A 158 -26.66 -10.22 -4.64
N VAL A 159 -25.81 -9.51 -5.38
CA VAL A 159 -26.15 -8.17 -5.91
C VAL A 159 -27.28 -8.26 -6.94
N VAL A 160 -27.24 -9.23 -7.86
CA VAL A 160 -28.30 -9.49 -8.86
C VAL A 160 -29.62 -9.77 -8.15
N GLU A 161 -29.64 -10.68 -7.18
CA GLU A 161 -30.86 -11.06 -6.46
C GLU A 161 -31.45 -9.89 -5.64
N LEU A 162 -30.61 -9.08 -5.00
CA LEU A 162 -31.07 -7.93 -4.21
C LEU A 162 -31.56 -6.75 -5.07
N THR A 163 -30.94 -6.55 -6.24
CA THR A 163 -31.28 -5.41 -7.14
C THR A 163 -32.34 -5.76 -8.18
N GLY A 164 -32.54 -7.05 -8.47
CA GLY A 164 -33.40 -7.53 -9.55
C GLY A 164 -32.86 -7.24 -10.95
N LEU A 165 -31.59 -6.82 -11.08
CA LEU A 165 -30.93 -6.58 -12.37
C LEU A 165 -30.27 -7.86 -12.90
N GLU A 166 -30.07 -7.93 -14.21
CA GLU A 166 -29.60 -9.16 -14.89
C GLU A 166 -28.13 -9.50 -14.60
N VAL A 167 -27.28 -8.49 -14.37
CA VAL A 167 -25.83 -8.67 -14.25
C VAL A 167 -25.25 -7.72 -13.20
N ALA A 168 -24.30 -8.22 -12.41
CA ALA A 168 -23.44 -7.43 -11.53
C ALA A 168 -21.96 -7.71 -11.82
N ASN A 169 -21.08 -6.75 -11.54
CA ASN A 169 -19.64 -6.94 -11.61
C ASN A 169 -19.07 -7.44 -10.28
N ALA A 170 -17.77 -7.74 -10.25
CA ALA A 170 -17.05 -8.23 -9.07
C ALA A 170 -16.53 -7.10 -8.16
N SER A 171 -17.34 -6.06 -7.93
CA SER A 171 -17.09 -4.82 -7.14
C SER A 171 -16.50 -3.61 -7.90
N LEU A 172 -16.69 -2.43 -7.31
CA LEU A 172 -16.03 -1.15 -7.61
C LEU A 172 -15.48 -0.56 -6.30
N LEU A 173 -14.85 0.61 -6.37
CA LEU A 173 -14.14 1.21 -5.22
C LEU A 173 -15.08 1.68 -4.09
N ASP A 174 -16.09 2.49 -4.43
CA ASP A 174 -17.08 3.02 -3.48
C ASP A 174 -18.38 3.43 -4.20
N GLU A 175 -19.38 3.87 -3.43
CA GLU A 175 -20.70 4.29 -3.95
C GLU A 175 -20.60 5.47 -4.93
N GLY A 176 -19.83 6.51 -4.59
CA GLY A 176 -19.73 7.73 -5.39
C GLY A 176 -19.08 7.48 -6.75
N THR A 177 -17.99 6.72 -6.76
CA THR A 177 -17.29 6.33 -7.99
C THR A 177 -18.12 5.37 -8.83
N ALA A 178 -18.88 4.46 -8.21
CA ALA A 178 -19.82 3.59 -8.90
C ALA A 178 -20.98 4.37 -9.57
N ALA A 179 -21.54 5.36 -8.89
CA ALA A 179 -22.55 6.25 -9.47
C ALA A 179 -22.00 7.02 -10.68
N ALA A 180 -20.75 7.48 -10.58
CA ALA A 180 -20.09 8.18 -11.68
C ALA A 180 -19.76 7.24 -12.87
N GLU A 181 -19.42 5.97 -12.61
CA GLU A 181 -19.31 4.95 -13.67
C GLU A 181 -20.65 4.68 -14.36
N ALA A 182 -21.74 4.64 -13.60
CA ALA A 182 -23.07 4.43 -14.16
C ALA A 182 -23.44 5.55 -15.15
N LEU A 183 -23.21 6.81 -14.79
CA LEU A 183 -23.42 7.95 -15.69
C LEU A 183 -22.48 7.92 -16.90
N ALA A 184 -21.23 7.52 -16.70
CA ALA A 184 -20.28 7.32 -17.80
C ALA A 184 -20.69 6.17 -18.73
N LEU A 185 -21.34 5.12 -18.21
CA LEU A 185 -21.93 4.05 -19.01
C LEU A 185 -23.11 4.56 -19.83
N CYS A 186 -24.02 5.33 -19.22
CA CYS A 186 -25.14 5.98 -19.92
C CYS A 186 -24.64 6.88 -21.05
N TYR A 187 -23.64 7.73 -20.78
CA TYR A 187 -23.00 8.55 -21.81
C TYR A 187 -22.42 7.69 -22.94
N ARG A 188 -21.71 6.61 -22.61
CA ARG A 188 -21.13 5.73 -23.64
C ARG A 188 -22.21 5.11 -24.53
N HIS A 189 -23.36 4.78 -23.95
CA HIS A 189 -24.50 4.17 -24.65
C HIS A 189 -25.24 5.15 -25.56
N ASN A 190 -25.60 6.35 -25.08
CA ASN A 190 -26.51 7.27 -25.80
C ASN A 190 -25.87 8.61 -26.25
N LYS A 191 -24.64 8.91 -25.84
CA LYS A 191 -23.88 10.14 -26.13
C LYS A 191 -24.51 11.46 -25.68
N ARG A 192 -25.59 11.43 -24.87
CA ARG A 192 -26.21 12.64 -24.32
C ARG A 192 -25.26 13.29 -23.30
N ARG A 193 -25.11 14.61 -23.38
CA ARG A 193 -24.12 15.36 -22.58
C ARG A 193 -24.66 15.91 -21.26
N LYS A 194 -25.98 15.98 -21.12
CA LYS A 194 -26.66 16.47 -19.93
C LYS A 194 -27.04 15.28 -19.04
N MET A 195 -26.60 15.33 -17.79
CA MET A 195 -26.83 14.30 -16.78
C MET A 195 -27.63 14.91 -15.62
N LEU A 196 -28.68 14.24 -15.21
CA LEU A 196 -29.48 14.63 -14.05
C LEU A 196 -29.15 13.73 -12.86
N ILE A 197 -28.89 14.33 -11.70
CA ILE A 197 -28.75 13.60 -10.44
C ILE A 197 -29.67 14.19 -9.37
N SER A 198 -30.11 13.35 -8.45
CA SER A 198 -31.04 13.77 -7.39
C SER A 198 -30.33 14.62 -6.32
N ASN A 199 -30.99 15.68 -5.86
CA ASN A 199 -30.57 16.45 -4.69
C ASN A 199 -30.69 15.68 -3.35
N LYS A 200 -31.21 14.44 -3.38
CA LYS A 200 -31.31 13.55 -2.21
C LYS A 200 -30.16 12.55 -2.10
N LEU A 201 -29.23 12.53 -3.06
CA LEU A 201 -28.03 11.70 -2.95
C LEU A 201 -27.15 12.16 -1.78
N HIS A 202 -26.26 11.28 -1.34
CA HIS A 202 -25.25 11.66 -0.37
C HIS A 202 -24.34 12.76 -0.93
N PRO A 203 -23.96 13.76 -0.12
CA PRO A 203 -23.22 14.92 -0.62
C PRO A 203 -21.86 14.55 -1.21
N GLN A 204 -21.19 13.52 -0.67
CA GLN A 204 -19.95 13.00 -1.24
C GLN A 204 -20.16 12.33 -2.60
N THR A 205 -21.30 11.66 -2.82
CA THR A 205 -21.66 11.05 -4.12
C THR A 205 -21.85 12.13 -5.17
N ILE A 206 -22.56 13.21 -4.85
CA ILE A 206 -22.73 14.38 -5.74
C ILE A 206 -21.37 14.96 -6.11
N SER A 207 -20.51 15.24 -5.12
CA SER A 207 -19.19 15.83 -5.35
C SER A 207 -18.28 14.96 -6.22
N VAL A 208 -18.27 13.64 -6.01
CA VAL A 208 -17.49 12.71 -6.84
C VAL A 208 -18.02 12.68 -8.28
N VAL A 209 -19.33 12.64 -8.47
CA VAL A 209 -19.96 12.67 -9.79
C VAL A 209 -19.61 13.95 -10.55
N GLU A 210 -19.80 15.12 -9.94
CA GLU A 210 -19.47 16.42 -10.53
C GLU A 210 -17.98 16.51 -10.92
N THR A 211 -17.09 16.08 -10.02
CA THR A 211 -15.64 16.07 -10.26
C THR A 211 -15.28 15.17 -11.44
N ARG A 212 -15.85 13.97 -11.50
CA ARG A 212 -15.54 13.02 -12.57
C ARG A 212 -16.09 13.49 -13.91
N LEU A 213 -17.34 13.89 -13.95
CA LEU A 213 -18.03 14.23 -15.20
C LEU A 213 -17.58 15.58 -15.78
N SER A 214 -17.17 16.53 -14.95
CA SER A 214 -16.54 17.78 -15.42
C SER A 214 -15.25 17.51 -16.20
N SER A 215 -14.43 16.54 -15.79
CA SER A 215 -13.22 16.13 -16.54
C SER A 215 -13.53 15.54 -17.93
N LEU A 216 -14.75 15.04 -18.14
CA LEU A 216 -15.25 14.54 -19.42
C LEU A 216 -16.02 15.59 -20.23
N GLY A 217 -16.14 16.82 -19.70
CA GLY A 217 -16.91 17.91 -20.31
C GLY A 217 -18.42 17.63 -20.36
N LEU A 218 -18.93 16.85 -19.40
CA LEU A 218 -20.36 16.53 -19.28
C LEU A 218 -21.01 17.49 -18.27
N GLU A 219 -22.23 17.93 -18.58
CA GLU A 219 -22.99 18.84 -17.73
C GLU A 219 -23.82 18.03 -16.73
N VAL A 220 -23.64 18.31 -15.44
CA VAL A 220 -24.38 17.66 -14.35
C VAL A 220 -25.31 18.68 -13.73
N GLU A 221 -26.60 18.37 -13.69
CA GLU A 221 -27.61 19.19 -13.03
C GLU A 221 -28.17 18.42 -11.83
N VAL A 222 -28.06 19.02 -10.64
CA VAL A 222 -28.63 18.49 -9.41
C VAL A 222 -30.08 18.95 -9.31
N VAL A 223 -31.03 18.03 -9.36
CA VAL A 223 -32.46 18.33 -9.46
C VAL A 223 -33.29 17.66 -8.37
N ASP A 224 -34.45 18.24 -8.06
CA ASP A 224 -35.49 17.56 -7.30
C ASP A 224 -36.28 16.65 -8.25
N VAL A 225 -36.02 15.34 -8.18
CA VAL A 225 -36.57 14.34 -9.10
C VAL A 225 -38.11 14.33 -9.10
N LEU A 226 -38.75 14.74 -8.01
CA LEU A 226 -40.22 14.73 -7.90
C LEU A 226 -40.89 15.95 -8.54
N LYS A 227 -40.13 17.01 -8.81
CA LYS A 227 -40.65 18.29 -9.38
C LYS A 227 -40.15 18.57 -10.78
N SER A 228 -39.23 17.74 -11.28
CA SER A 228 -38.58 17.95 -12.57
C SER A 228 -39.38 17.31 -13.70
N ASP A 229 -39.44 18.00 -14.84
CA ASP A 229 -40.00 17.44 -16.07
C ASP A 229 -38.92 16.67 -16.85
N PHE A 230 -39.14 15.38 -17.05
CA PHE A 230 -38.21 14.50 -17.76
C PHE A 230 -38.53 14.33 -19.25
N SER A 231 -39.58 14.99 -19.75
CA SER A 231 -40.03 14.86 -21.14
C SER A 231 -38.98 15.30 -22.18
N SER A 232 -38.03 16.15 -21.78
CA SER A 232 -36.97 16.69 -22.64
C SER A 232 -35.59 16.03 -22.44
N CYS A 233 -35.47 14.98 -21.62
CA CYS A 233 -34.18 14.37 -21.25
C CYS A 233 -33.77 13.15 -22.07
#